data_AF-A0A0M9BPC6-F1
#
_entry.id   AF-A0A0M9BPC6-F1
#
_cell.length_a   1.000
_cell.length_b   1.000
_cell.length_c   1.000
_cell.angle_alpha   90.00
_cell.angle_beta   90.00
_cell.angle_gamma   90.00
#
_symmetry.space_group_name_H-M   'P 1'
#
loop_
_entity.id
_entity.type
_entity.pdbx_description
1 polymer ?
#
loop_
_entity_poly.entity_id
_entity_poly.type
_entity_poly.pdbx_seq_one_letter_code
_entity_poly.pdbx_strand_id
1 'polypeptide(L)'
;MQLLFLEKSAGSGLELEISKPRKPEWLAENLTNPFRDWDGRDHIKAAHAKKAAQTYKQHLKEIRRLSQNMSDSGVIQKQLMSLVEKYTETFNEMDAKANFIETIEREEIYNAFVELLDQLESKPGMDQTTAIKVNRKELEEVFERTRDF
;
A
#
# COMPACT_ATOMS: atom_id res chain seq x y z
N MET A 1 3.63 24.34 31.60
CA MET A 1 2.90 23.10 31.90
C MET A 1 3.95 22.00 31.97
N GLN A 2 4.13 21.43 33.16
CA GLN A 2 5.28 20.64 33.59
C GLN A 2 5.01 19.15 33.30
N LEU A 3 5.97 18.45 32.69
CA LEU A 3 5.94 17.00 32.51
C LEU A 3 6.14 16.32 33.87
N LEU A 4 5.30 15.35 34.20
CA LEU A 4 5.49 14.47 35.35
C LEU A 4 5.43 13.01 34.91
N PHE A 5 6.54 12.34 35.16
CA PHE A 5 6.75 10.90 35.09
C PHE A 5 6.43 10.33 36.48
N LEU A 6 5.72 9.22 36.57
CA LEU A 6 5.57 8.46 37.82
C LEU A 6 5.73 6.97 37.53
N GLU A 7 6.79 6.38 38.07
CA GLU A 7 6.99 4.93 38.15
C GLU A 7 5.89 4.31 39.02
N LYS A 8 5.27 3.23 38.53
CA LYS A 8 4.46 2.35 39.37
C LYS A 8 4.72 0.89 38.99
N SER A 9 5.28 0.14 39.93
CA SER A 9 5.51 -1.30 39.82
C SER A 9 4.16 -2.02 39.95
N ALA A 10 3.73 -2.76 38.92
CA ALA A 10 2.57 -3.65 38.97
C ALA A 10 2.99 -5.09 38.68
N GLY A 11 2.81 -5.95 39.68
CA GLY A 11 3.02 -7.40 39.56
C GLY A 11 1.95 -8.04 38.67
N SER A 12 2.39 -9.00 37.86
CA SER A 12 1.57 -9.98 37.12
C SER A 12 0.28 -9.42 36.48
N GLY A 13 0.46 -8.46 35.58
CA GLY A 13 -0.51 -8.02 34.59
C GLY A 13 0.27 -7.33 33.49
N LEU A 14 0.07 -7.72 32.22
CA LEU A 14 0.70 -7.03 31.11
C LEU A 14 0.08 -5.63 31.01
N GLU A 15 0.70 -4.65 31.67
CA GLU A 15 0.28 -3.26 31.62
C GLU A 15 0.83 -2.63 30.33
N LEU A 16 -0.01 -2.61 29.31
CA LEU A 16 0.31 -2.00 28.02
C LEU A 16 0.15 -0.47 28.11
N GLU A 17 1.25 0.23 28.40
CA GLU A 17 1.27 1.70 28.37
C GLU A 17 1.45 2.22 26.93
N ILE A 18 0.36 2.74 26.34
CA ILE A 18 0.39 3.41 25.03
C ILE A 18 0.86 4.85 25.22
N SER A 19 2.16 5.08 25.16
CA SER A 19 2.77 6.39 25.44
C SER A 19 2.63 7.42 24.30
N LYS A 20 2.15 7.04 23.11
CA LYS A 20 2.04 7.93 21.92
C LYS A 20 0.88 7.56 21.00
N PRO A 21 -0.39 7.75 21.43
CA PRO A 21 -1.53 7.52 20.54
C PRO A 21 -1.41 8.40 19.29
N ARG A 22 -1.48 7.76 18.11
CA ARG A 22 -1.52 8.48 16.83
C ARG A 22 -2.83 9.27 16.74
N LYS A 23 -2.80 10.38 16.00
CA LYS A 23 -4.00 11.21 15.81
C LYS A 23 -5.11 10.42 15.09
N PRO A 24 -6.40 10.65 15.40
CA PRO A 24 -7.50 9.97 14.73
C PRO A 24 -7.47 10.08 13.20
N GLU A 25 -6.99 11.21 12.68
CA GLU A 25 -6.85 11.44 11.23
C GLU A 25 -5.78 10.54 10.61
N TRP A 26 -4.69 10.26 11.34
CA TRP A 26 -3.69 9.28 10.91
C TRP A 26 -4.28 7.87 10.88
N LEU A 27 -5.13 7.55 11.85
CA LEU A 27 -5.77 6.23 11.92
C LEU A 27 -6.73 6.05 10.74
N ALA A 28 -7.61 7.02 10.46
CA ALA A 28 -8.51 6.97 9.32
C ALA A 28 -7.78 6.84 7.97
N GLU A 29 -6.62 7.49 7.83
CA GLU A 29 -5.81 7.42 6.61
C GLU A 29 -4.98 6.14 6.45
N ASN A 30 -4.67 5.41 7.52
CA ASN A 30 -3.84 4.21 7.48
C ASN A 30 -4.58 2.90 7.79
N LEU A 31 -5.84 2.97 8.27
CA LEU A 31 -6.60 1.79 8.66
C LEU A 31 -6.75 0.79 7.51
N THR A 32 -6.88 1.27 6.28
CA THR A 32 -7.05 0.42 5.10
C THR A 32 -5.76 0.26 4.31
N ASN A 33 -4.61 0.65 4.84
CA ASN A 33 -3.34 0.47 4.14
C ASN A 33 -2.83 -0.97 4.39
N PRO A 34 -2.60 -1.79 3.34
CA PRO A 34 -2.13 -3.16 3.54
C PRO A 34 -0.74 -3.23 4.18
N PHE A 35 0.07 -2.17 4.06
CA PHE A 35 1.42 -2.10 4.65
C PHE A 35 1.46 -1.47 6.04
N ARG A 36 0.30 -1.25 6.68
CA ARG A 36 0.19 -0.69 8.04
C ARG A 36 1.07 -1.45 9.03
N ASP A 37 1.02 -2.78 8.97
CA ASP A 37 1.62 -3.67 9.95
C ASP A 37 3.10 -3.96 9.65
N TRP A 38 3.70 -3.28 8.66
CA TRP A 38 5.14 -3.27 8.42
C TRP A 38 5.89 -2.34 9.40
N ASP A 39 5.25 -1.26 9.86
CA ASP A 39 5.87 -0.34 10.82
C ASP A 39 5.96 -1.02 12.20
N GLY A 40 7.18 -1.38 12.61
CA GLY A 40 7.44 -2.08 13.86
C GLY A 40 7.78 -3.57 13.73
N ARG A 41 7.86 -4.13 12.51
CA ARG A 41 8.47 -5.46 12.31
C ARG A 41 9.98 -5.39 12.48
N ASP A 42 10.57 -6.37 13.15
CA ASP A 42 11.99 -6.37 13.53
C ASP A 42 12.94 -6.26 12.33
N HIS A 43 12.60 -6.91 11.20
CA HIS A 43 13.43 -6.92 9.98
C HIS A 43 13.11 -5.79 9.00
N ILE A 44 12.04 -5.01 9.21
CA ILE A 44 11.64 -3.91 8.32
C ILE A 44 11.94 -2.58 8.98
N LYS A 45 12.86 -1.81 8.39
CA LYS A 45 13.13 -0.44 8.87
C LYS A 45 11.89 0.42 8.71
N ALA A 46 11.60 1.27 9.70
CA ALA A 46 10.48 2.23 9.66
C ALA A 46 10.45 3.10 8.38
N ALA A 47 11.61 3.40 7.79
CA ALA A 47 11.70 4.11 6.51
C ALA A 47 11.09 3.31 5.34
N HIS A 48 11.32 1.99 5.28
CA HIS A 48 10.76 1.11 4.25
C HIS A 48 9.27 0.89 4.46
N ALA A 49 8.83 0.63 5.69
CA ALA A 49 7.40 0.55 6.03
C ALA A 49 6.64 1.82 5.62
N LYS A 50 7.18 2.99 5.99
CA LYS A 50 6.61 4.29 5.58
C LYS A 50 6.58 4.45 4.06
N LYS A 51 7.63 4.03 3.35
CA LYS A 51 7.71 4.13 1.89
C LYS A 51 6.67 3.22 1.23
N ALA A 52 6.54 1.97 1.64
CA ALA A 52 5.53 1.03 1.14
C ALA A 52 4.10 1.58 1.32
N ALA A 53 3.78 2.06 2.52
CA ALA A 53 2.49 2.67 2.81
C ALA A 53 2.21 3.90 1.92
N GLN A 54 3.22 4.75 1.70
CA GLN A 54 3.11 5.91 0.81
C GLN A 54 2.94 5.51 -0.66
N THR A 55 3.67 4.50 -1.12
CA THR A 55 3.57 3.96 -2.48
C THR A 55 2.15 3.51 -2.75
N TYR A 56 1.56 2.68 -1.89
CA TYR A 56 0.17 2.24 -2.04
C TYR A 56 -0.82 3.42 -2.11
N LYS A 57 -0.71 4.37 -1.17
CA LYS A 57 -1.61 5.55 -1.12
C LYS A 57 -1.53 6.39 -2.40
N GLN A 58 -0.33 6.58 -2.94
CA GLN A 58 -0.12 7.31 -4.20
C GLN A 58 -0.77 6.57 -5.38
N HIS A 59 -0.56 5.25 -5.48
CA HIS A 59 -1.11 4.45 -6.57
C HIS A 59 -2.63 4.36 -6.52
N LEU A 60 -3.21 4.20 -5.33
CA LEU A 60 -4.66 4.22 -5.12
C LEU A 60 -5.29 5.55 -5.57
N LYS A 61 -4.64 6.69 -5.26
CA LYS A 61 -5.08 8.01 -5.72
C LYS A 61 -5.04 8.12 -7.24
N GLU A 62 -3.98 7.63 -7.87
CA GLU A 62 -3.82 7.67 -9.32
C GLU A 62 -4.81 6.75 -10.04
N ILE A 63 -5.04 5.54 -9.53
CA ILE A 63 -6.06 4.61 -10.03
C ILE A 63 -7.45 5.25 -9.98
N ARG A 64 -7.81 5.88 -8.85
CA ARG A 64 -9.10 6.59 -8.73
C ARG A 64 -9.22 7.77 -9.70
N ARG A 65 -8.12 8.47 -9.95
CA ARG A 65 -8.09 9.57 -10.94
C ARG A 65 -8.29 9.03 -12.36
N LEU A 66 -7.59 7.95 -12.72
CA LEU A 66 -7.70 7.30 -14.03
C LEU A 66 -9.08 6.68 -14.23
N SER A 67 -9.67 6.10 -13.18
CA SER A 67 -10.98 5.44 -13.27
C SER A 67 -12.15 6.41 -13.51
N GLN A 68 -11.95 7.70 -13.19
CA GLN A 68 -12.89 8.79 -13.45
C GLN A 68 -12.65 9.50 -14.78
N ASN A 69 -11.55 9.19 -15.48
CA ASN A 69 -11.17 9.86 -16.71
C ASN A 69 -12.00 9.31 -17.89
N MET A 70 -12.53 10.21 -18.73
CA MET A 70 -13.28 9.87 -19.96
C MET A 70 -12.36 9.66 -21.18
N SER A 71 -11.07 9.39 -20.94
CA SER A 71 -10.07 9.19 -22.01
C SER A 71 -10.23 7.83 -22.70
N ASP A 72 -9.61 7.69 -23.87
CA ASP A 72 -9.57 6.42 -24.60
C ASP A 72 -9.00 5.27 -23.74
N SER A 73 -9.65 4.10 -23.83
CA SER A 73 -9.28 2.92 -23.04
C SER A 73 -7.83 2.45 -23.27
N GLY A 74 -7.30 2.60 -24.48
CA GLY A 74 -5.90 2.26 -24.79
C GLY A 74 -4.92 3.25 -24.16
N VAL A 75 -5.29 4.52 -24.03
CA VAL A 75 -4.49 5.51 -23.29
C VAL A 75 -4.49 5.18 -21.80
N ILE A 76 -5.65 4.88 -21.22
CA ILE A 76 -5.77 4.50 -19.81
C ILE A 76 -4.96 3.22 -19.53
N GLN A 77 -5.04 2.21 -20.42
CA GLN A 77 -4.27 0.98 -20.31
C GLN A 77 -2.77 1.27 -20.22
N LYS A 78 -2.22 2.08 -21.14
CA LYS A 78 -0.79 2.45 -21.12
C LYS A 78 -0.40 3.17 -19.83
N GLN A 79 -1.24 4.08 -19.34
CA GLN A 79 -0.99 4.79 -18.08
C GLN A 79 -0.98 3.85 -16.88
N LEU A 80 -1.87 2.86 -16.87
CA LEU A 80 -1.91 1.83 -15.83
C LEU A 80 -0.67 0.93 -15.89
N MET A 81 -0.23 0.52 -17.08
CA MET A 81 1.01 -0.26 -17.23
C MET A 81 2.22 0.49 -16.62
N SER A 82 2.40 1.77 -16.95
CA SER A 82 3.46 2.58 -16.35
C SER A 82 3.31 2.77 -14.84
N LEU A 83 2.08 2.78 -14.34
CA LEU A 83 1.80 2.84 -12.90
C LEU A 83 2.18 1.53 -12.21
N VAL A 84 1.92 0.37 -12.83
CA VAL A 84 2.32 -0.95 -12.32
C VAL A 84 3.84 -1.13 -12.35
N GLU A 85 4.51 -0.70 -13.42
CA GLU A 85 5.98 -0.69 -13.50
C GLU A 85 6.56 0.10 -12.32
N LYS A 86 6.11 1.34 -12.15
CA LYS A 86 6.58 2.21 -11.06
C LYS A 86 6.29 1.66 -9.66
N TYR A 87 5.13 1.02 -9.47
CA TYR A 87 4.78 0.35 -8.23
C TYR A 87 5.83 -0.72 -7.90
N THR A 88 6.08 -1.61 -8.86
CA THR A 88 6.95 -2.78 -8.73
C THR A 88 8.41 -2.37 -8.56
N GLU A 89 8.88 -1.42 -9.39
CA GLU A 89 10.23 -0.86 -9.31
C GLU A 89 10.51 -0.23 -7.95
N THR A 90 9.52 0.41 -7.33
CA THR A 90 9.71 0.98 -5.98
C THR A 90 10.07 -0.08 -4.96
N PHE A 91 9.50 -1.29 -5.05
CA PHE A 91 9.85 -2.40 -4.16
C PHE A 91 11.19 -3.04 -4.55
N ASN A 92 11.47 -3.20 -5.84
CA ASN A 92 12.80 -3.65 -6.31
C ASN A 92 13.91 -2.73 -5.77
N GLU A 93 13.73 -1.41 -5.86
CA GLU A 93 14.72 -0.43 -5.38
C GLU A 93 14.92 -0.48 -3.86
N MET A 94 13.84 -0.70 -3.10
CA MET A 94 13.92 -0.85 -1.66
C MET A 94 14.66 -2.13 -1.28
N ASP A 95 14.41 -3.22 -2.01
CA ASP A 95 14.98 -4.52 -1.68
C ASP A 95 16.43 -4.69 -2.15
N ALA A 96 16.79 -4.15 -3.32
CA ALA A 96 18.13 -4.28 -3.92
C ALA A 96 19.31 -3.94 -2.99
N LYS A 97 19.08 -3.14 -1.95
CA LYS A 97 20.09 -2.78 -0.93
C LYS A 97 19.84 -3.39 0.44
N ALA A 98 18.59 -3.74 0.75
CA ALA A 98 18.19 -4.11 2.10
C ALA A 98 17.89 -5.61 2.23
N ASN A 99 17.56 -6.30 1.14
CA ASN A 99 17.20 -7.73 1.07
C ASN A 99 16.24 -8.10 2.23
N PHE A 100 15.18 -7.31 2.40
CA PHE A 100 14.22 -7.46 3.50
C PHE A 100 12.88 -8.02 3.04
N ILE A 101 12.64 -8.05 1.73
CA ILE A 101 11.42 -8.60 1.15
C ILE A 101 11.56 -10.12 1.11
N GLU A 102 10.95 -10.79 2.08
CA GLU A 102 10.90 -12.25 2.15
C GLU A 102 9.60 -12.79 1.53
N THR A 103 9.29 -14.07 1.76
CA THR A 103 8.10 -14.70 1.18
C THR A 103 6.81 -14.01 1.63
N ILE A 104 6.71 -13.62 2.89
CA ILE A 104 5.52 -12.95 3.44
C ILE A 104 5.36 -11.57 2.79
N GLU A 105 6.41 -10.76 2.77
CA GLU A 105 6.36 -9.43 2.18
C GLU A 105 6.10 -9.50 0.66
N ARG A 106 6.65 -10.48 -0.06
CA ARG A 106 6.34 -10.74 -1.47
C ARG A 106 4.84 -10.93 -1.70
N GLU A 107 4.21 -11.79 -0.90
CA GLU A 107 2.77 -12.05 -0.98
C GLU A 107 1.95 -10.81 -0.59
N GLU A 108 2.35 -10.07 0.44
CA GLU A 108 1.67 -8.84 0.85
C GLU A 108 1.74 -7.75 -0.24
N ILE A 109 2.88 -7.60 -0.91
CA ILE A 109 3.02 -6.67 -2.04
C ILE A 109 2.11 -7.08 -3.20
N TYR A 110 2.08 -8.36 -3.54
CA TYR A 110 1.20 -8.85 -4.60
C TYR A 110 -0.28 -8.67 -4.24
N ASN A 111 -0.68 -9.01 -3.01
CA ASN A 111 -2.06 -8.84 -2.54
C ASN A 111 -2.48 -7.36 -2.54
N ALA A 112 -1.59 -6.45 -2.12
CA ALA A 112 -1.83 -5.02 -2.19
C ALA A 112 -1.98 -4.53 -3.65
N PHE A 113 -1.21 -5.09 -4.58
CA PHE A 113 -1.37 -4.83 -6.01
C PHE A 113 -2.71 -5.34 -6.55
N VAL A 114 -3.12 -6.56 -6.21
CA VAL A 114 -4.43 -7.13 -6.57
C VAL A 114 -5.56 -6.24 -6.05
N GLU A 115 -5.48 -5.78 -4.80
CA GLU A 115 -6.46 -4.87 -4.23
C GLU A 115 -6.55 -3.54 -5.01
N LEU A 116 -5.41 -3.00 -5.46
CA LEU A 116 -5.39 -1.80 -6.30
C LEU A 116 -6.13 -2.02 -7.63
N LEU A 117 -6.00 -3.19 -8.25
CA LEU A 117 -6.76 -3.56 -9.46
C LEU A 117 -8.25 -3.73 -9.17
N ASP A 118 -8.60 -4.33 -8.03
CA ASP A 118 -10.00 -4.47 -7.63
C ASP A 118 -10.66 -3.11 -7.38
N GLN A 119 -9.91 -2.11 -6.88
CA GLN A 119 -10.36 -0.71 -6.75
C GLN A 119 -10.55 0.00 -8.10
N LEU A 120 -9.83 -0.42 -9.14
CA LEU A 120 -10.02 0.10 -10.49
C LEU A 120 -11.33 -0.41 -11.11
N GLU A 121 -11.66 -1.69 -10.85
CA GLU A 121 -12.82 -2.39 -11.41
C GLU A 121 -14.11 -2.13 -10.60
N SER A 122 -13.98 -1.92 -9.29
CA SER A 122 -15.11 -1.61 -8.41
C SER A 122 -15.49 -0.13 -8.47
N LYS A 123 -16.58 0.19 -9.18
CA LYS A 123 -17.27 1.49 -9.06
C LYS A 123 -18.55 1.32 -8.25
N PRO A 124 -18.65 1.89 -7.03
CA PRO A 124 -19.92 1.93 -6.30
C PRO A 124 -20.93 2.79 -7.08
N GLY A 125 -22.06 2.19 -7.50
CA GLY A 125 -23.21 2.91 -8.07
C GLY A 125 -23.15 3.24 -9.56
N MET A 126 -22.23 2.65 -10.34
CA MET A 126 -22.17 2.83 -11.80
C MET A 126 -22.59 1.52 -12.51
N ASP A 127 -23.41 1.63 -13.55
CA ASP A 127 -23.84 0.47 -14.36
C ASP A 127 -22.61 -0.21 -14.98
N GLN A 128 -22.59 -1.55 -15.03
CA GLN A 128 -21.47 -2.36 -15.53
C GLN A 128 -21.12 -2.06 -16.99
N THR A 129 -22.02 -1.38 -17.70
CA THR A 129 -21.85 -0.86 -19.07
C THR A 129 -20.91 0.34 -19.19
N THR A 130 -20.56 1.04 -18.09
CA THR A 130 -19.63 2.20 -18.06
C THR A 130 -18.33 1.96 -17.30
N ALA A 131 -18.07 0.72 -16.86
CA ALA A 131 -16.77 0.34 -16.31
C ALA A 131 -15.69 0.45 -17.40
N ILE A 132 -14.55 1.05 -17.05
CA ILE A 132 -13.40 1.11 -17.97
C ILE A 132 -12.93 -0.33 -18.16
N LYS A 133 -13.06 -0.84 -19.38
CA LYS A 133 -12.52 -2.15 -19.74
C LYS A 133 -11.01 -2.03 -19.90
N VAL A 134 -10.29 -2.47 -18.88
CA VAL A 134 -8.82 -2.59 -18.90
C VAL A 134 -8.43 -4.05 -19.08
N ASN A 135 -7.27 -4.28 -19.67
CA ASN A 135 -6.73 -5.63 -19.78
C ASN A 135 -5.96 -5.97 -18.50
N ARG A 136 -6.66 -6.51 -17.51
CA ARG A 136 -6.11 -6.90 -16.21
C ARG A 136 -4.91 -7.84 -16.34
N LYS A 137 -5.02 -8.85 -17.21
CA LYS A 137 -3.98 -9.85 -17.44
C LYS A 137 -2.66 -9.20 -17.88
N GLU A 138 -2.74 -8.22 -18.77
CA GLU A 138 -1.55 -7.47 -19.21
C GLU A 138 -0.92 -6.68 -18.05
N LEU A 139 -1.72 -6.10 -17.14
CA LEU A 139 -1.19 -5.43 -15.95
C LEU A 139 -0.49 -6.41 -15.00
N GLU A 140 -1.06 -7.59 -14.79
CA GLU A 140 -0.44 -8.66 -14.00
C GLU A 140 0.87 -9.17 -14.65
N GLU A 141 0.88 -9.35 -15.98
CA GLU A 141 2.09 -9.69 -16.73
C GLU A 141 3.18 -8.61 -16.60
N VAL A 142 2.80 -7.33 -16.59
CA VAL A 142 3.72 -6.22 -16.34
C VAL A 142 4.30 -6.28 -14.93
N PHE A 143 3.49 -6.58 -13.92
CA PHE A 143 3.97 -6.77 -12.55
C PHE A 143 4.98 -7.93 -12.49
N GLU A 144 4.59 -9.10 -13.00
CA GLU A 144 5.42 -10.32 -12.94
C GLU A 144 6.74 -10.18 -13.70
N ARG A 145 6.74 -9.55 -14.89
CA ARG A 145 8.00 -9.34 -15.64
C ARG A 145 8.93 -8.29 -15.03
N THR A 146 8.39 -7.41 -14.18
CA THR A 146 9.15 -6.31 -13.55
C THR A 146 9.64 -6.71 -12.16
N ARG A 147 8.97 -7.64 -11.48
CA ARG A 147 9.31 -8.09 -10.13
C ARG A 147 10.70 -8.76 -10.09
N ASP A 148 11.60 -8.21 -9.30
CA ASP A 148 12.96 -8.72 -9.07
C ASP A 148 13.25 -9.00 -7.58
N PHE A 149 12.36 -8.55 -6.68
CA PHE A 149 12.34 -8.91 -5.26
C PHE A 149 11.64 -10.24 -5.00
#